data_AF-A0A3D2RQR0-F1
#
_entry.id   AF-A0A3D2RQR0-F1
#
_cell.length_a   1.000
_cell.length_b   1.000
_cell.length_c   1.000
_cell.angle_alpha   90.00
_cell.angle_beta   90.00
_cell.angle_gamma   90.00
#
_symmetry.space_group_name_H-M   'P 1'
#
loop_
_entity.id
_entity.type
_entity.pdbx_description
1 polymer ?
#
loop_
_entity_poly.entity_id
_entity_poly.type
_entity_poly.pdbx_seq_one_letter_code
_entity_poly.pdbx_strand_id
1 'polypeptide(L)'
;FTDRFARQGGACRELATLYKRTSDESYLQKAHEILDEVARSQLPEGSWYEYYEPDVSTSTLDVHQAGLYTIEATEKPEMSSYNIIGILDSRQTLDLDPWLGMIEKACDWMVDVQDEEGAWRFPRYDSEPQWGHGIFQDVLAMLLAYMSFNKPAYLESADRGVAWAERIWDQHGYIPSVTHVTPHRYLEASLTYFYGIEALSIRSEL
;
A
#
# COMPACT_ATOMS: atom_id res chain seq x y z
N PHE A 1 -11.57 -18.32 7.51
CA PHE A 1 -11.05 -16.97 7.68
C PHE A 1 -12.20 -16.09 8.14
N THR A 2 -12.48 -16.12 9.45
CA THR A 2 -13.53 -15.29 10.08
C THR A 2 -13.07 -13.85 10.28
N ASP A 3 -11.76 -13.61 10.18
CA ASP A 3 -11.14 -12.29 10.26
C ASP A 3 -10.68 -11.90 8.84
N ARG A 4 -11.28 -10.85 8.25
CA ARG A 4 -11.03 -10.47 6.86
C ARG A 4 -10.05 -9.30 6.82
N PHE A 5 -8.78 -9.60 6.55
CA PHE A 5 -7.76 -8.57 6.30
C PHE A 5 -8.18 -7.71 5.09
N ALA A 6 -8.19 -6.38 5.23
CA ALA A 6 -8.45 -5.48 4.10
C ALA A 6 -7.20 -5.31 3.20
N ARG A 7 -6.03 -5.74 3.68
CA ARG A 7 -4.77 -5.85 2.95
C ARG A 7 -4.61 -7.25 2.31
N GLN A 8 -5.44 -7.57 1.32
CA GLN A 8 -5.35 -8.84 0.58
C GLN A 8 -4.97 -8.69 -0.89
N GLY A 9 -4.93 -7.46 -1.44
CA GLY A 9 -4.59 -7.23 -2.85
C GLY A 9 -3.21 -7.77 -3.23
N GLY A 10 -2.25 -7.76 -2.29
CA GLY A 10 -0.92 -8.39 -2.46
C GLY A 10 -0.97 -9.86 -2.88
N ALA A 11 -1.98 -10.62 -2.43
CA ALA A 11 -2.13 -12.03 -2.79
C ALA A 11 -2.57 -12.23 -4.25
N CYS A 12 -3.18 -11.22 -4.89
CA CYS A 12 -3.65 -11.32 -6.26
C CYS A 12 -2.50 -11.59 -7.24
N ARG A 13 -1.34 -10.94 -7.03
CA ARG A 13 -0.13 -11.20 -7.82
C ARG A 13 0.35 -12.66 -7.72
N GLU A 14 0.36 -13.22 -6.51
CA GLU A 14 0.82 -14.59 -6.29
C GLU A 14 -0.18 -15.60 -6.86
N LEU A 15 -1.48 -15.36 -6.69
CA LEU A 15 -2.54 -16.20 -7.28
C LEU A 15 -2.51 -16.14 -8.81
N ALA A 16 -2.33 -14.96 -9.40
CA ALA A 16 -2.13 -14.79 -10.83
C ALA A 16 -0.90 -15.58 -11.32
N THR A 17 0.21 -15.51 -10.58
CA THR A 17 1.43 -16.27 -10.91
C THR A 17 1.20 -17.77 -10.85
N LEU A 18 0.48 -18.27 -9.84
CA LEU A 18 0.13 -19.69 -9.72
C LEU A 18 -0.79 -20.12 -10.85
N TYR A 19 -1.86 -19.37 -11.14
CA TYR A 19 -2.75 -19.62 -12.27
C TYR A 19 -2.00 -19.72 -13.59
N LYS A 20 -1.11 -18.76 -13.88
CA LYS A 20 -0.29 -18.76 -15.09
C LYS A 20 0.61 -20.00 -15.21
N ARG A 21 1.05 -20.57 -14.09
CA ARG A 21 1.94 -21.75 -14.05
C ARG A 21 1.19 -23.08 -14.13
N THR A 22 0.00 -23.16 -13.53
CA THR A 22 -0.72 -24.44 -13.36
C THR A 22 -1.96 -24.56 -14.23
N SER A 23 -2.49 -23.44 -14.74
CA SER A 23 -3.82 -23.34 -15.36
C SER A 23 -4.95 -23.83 -14.44
N ASP A 24 -4.73 -23.84 -13.12
CA ASP A 24 -5.73 -24.21 -12.14
C ASP A 24 -6.64 -23.00 -11.85
N GLU A 25 -7.85 -23.05 -12.40
CA GLU A 25 -8.90 -22.02 -12.29
C GLU A 25 -9.26 -21.67 -10.83
N SER A 26 -8.96 -22.53 -9.86
CA SER A 26 -9.20 -22.20 -8.45
C SER A 26 -8.39 -21.00 -7.96
N TYR A 27 -7.20 -20.76 -8.53
CA TYR A 27 -6.40 -19.57 -8.22
C TYR A 27 -7.01 -18.29 -8.79
N LEU A 28 -7.54 -18.36 -10.02
CA LEU A 28 -8.26 -17.24 -10.64
C LEU A 28 -9.52 -16.89 -9.84
N GLN A 29 -10.33 -17.91 -9.52
CA GLN A 29 -11.53 -17.73 -8.71
C GLN A 29 -11.19 -17.10 -7.35
N LYS A 30 -10.13 -17.58 -6.69
CA LYS A 30 -9.70 -17.02 -5.40
C LYS A 30 -9.25 -15.57 -5.50
N ALA A 31 -8.58 -15.19 -6.59
CA ALA A 31 -8.18 -13.81 -6.82
C ALA A 31 -9.40 -12.89 -6.98
N HIS A 32 -10.41 -13.30 -7.75
CA HIS A 32 -11.66 -12.53 -7.88
C HIS A 32 -12.42 -12.41 -6.54
N GLU A 33 -12.49 -13.49 -5.76
CA GLU A 33 -13.08 -13.43 -4.43
C GLU A 33 -12.35 -12.41 -3.54
N ILE A 34 -11.02 -12.36 -3.58
CA ILE A 34 -10.24 -11.36 -2.86
C ILE A 34 -10.53 -9.94 -3.38
N LEU A 35 -10.59 -9.73 -4.69
CA LEU A 35 -10.89 -8.42 -5.27
C LEU A 35 -12.27 -7.91 -4.84
N ASP A 36 -13.27 -8.79 -4.78
CA ASP A 36 -14.62 -8.46 -4.27
C ASP A 36 -14.61 -8.07 -2.79
N GLU A 37 -13.80 -8.74 -1.96
CA GLU A 37 -13.65 -8.41 -0.54
C GLU A 37 -12.90 -7.09 -0.33
N VAL A 38 -11.84 -6.85 -1.10
CA VAL A 38 -11.09 -5.58 -1.08
C VAL A 38 -12.02 -4.44 -1.50
N ALA A 39 -12.82 -4.61 -2.55
CA ALA A 39 -13.81 -3.61 -2.96
C ALA A 39 -14.86 -3.32 -1.90
N ARG A 40 -15.37 -4.35 -1.24
CA ARG A 40 -16.40 -4.17 -0.21
C ARG A 40 -15.87 -3.50 1.06
N SER A 41 -14.59 -3.69 1.37
CA SER A 41 -13.95 -3.11 2.55
C SER A 41 -13.37 -1.71 2.32
N GLN A 42 -13.41 -1.18 1.09
CA GLN A 42 -12.88 0.15 0.77
C GLN A 42 -13.72 1.24 1.43
N LEU A 43 -13.05 2.23 2.01
CA LEU A 43 -13.68 3.38 2.64
C LEU A 43 -14.27 4.37 1.61
N PRO A 44 -15.24 5.21 2.01
CA PRO A 44 -15.82 6.24 1.14
C PRO A 44 -14.81 7.17 0.48
N GLU A 45 -13.68 7.44 1.13
CA GLU A 45 -12.57 8.26 0.67
C GLU A 45 -11.58 7.51 -0.24
N GLY A 46 -11.59 6.18 -0.26
CA GLY A 46 -10.76 5.36 -1.16
C GLY A 46 -9.66 4.55 -0.47
N SER A 47 -9.38 4.81 0.80
CA SER A 47 -8.42 4.07 1.60
C SER A 47 -8.99 2.75 2.15
N TRP A 48 -8.15 2.00 2.85
CA TRP A 48 -8.54 0.81 3.61
C TRP A 48 -8.02 0.90 5.04
N TYR A 49 -8.73 0.24 5.96
CA TYR A 49 -8.16 -0.14 7.24
C TYR A 49 -7.09 -1.22 7.04
N GLU A 50 -6.20 -1.38 8.03
CA GLU A 50 -5.29 -2.53 8.06
C GLU A 50 -6.07 -3.84 8.27
N TYR A 51 -7.11 -3.79 9.10
CA TYR A 51 -8.01 -4.89 9.43
C TYR A 51 -9.46 -4.45 9.26
N TYR A 52 -10.32 -5.30 8.67
CA TYR A 52 -11.73 -5.01 8.48
C TYR A 52 -12.60 -6.14 9.03
N GLU A 53 -13.37 -5.83 10.06
CA GLU A 53 -14.38 -6.74 10.61
C GLU A 53 -15.77 -6.15 10.39
N PRO A 54 -16.64 -6.83 9.64
CA PRO A 54 -18.03 -6.40 9.46
C PRO A 54 -18.83 -6.42 10.77
N ASP A 55 -18.47 -7.29 11.72
CA ASP A 55 -19.13 -7.45 13.01
C ASP A 55 -18.16 -7.23 14.18
N VAL A 56 -18.18 -6.00 14.68
CA VAL A 56 -17.36 -5.52 15.79
C VAL A 56 -17.61 -6.29 17.10
N SER A 57 -18.75 -6.97 17.23
CA SER A 57 -19.10 -7.71 18.46
C SER A 57 -18.29 -8.99 18.67
N THR A 58 -17.54 -9.41 17.66
CA THR A 58 -16.76 -10.67 17.65
C THR A 58 -15.25 -10.48 17.52
N SER A 59 -14.77 -9.23 17.61
CA SER A 59 -13.37 -8.92 17.35
C SER A 59 -12.41 -9.70 18.25
N THR A 60 -11.46 -10.40 17.63
CA THR A 60 -10.42 -11.20 18.33
C THR A 60 -9.02 -10.62 18.16
N LEU A 61 -8.88 -9.40 17.63
CA LEU A 61 -7.59 -8.81 17.30
C LEU A 61 -6.75 -8.51 18.55
N ASP A 62 -5.66 -9.28 18.70
CA ASP A 62 -4.69 -9.19 19.80
C ASP A 62 -3.54 -8.23 19.46
N VAL A 63 -3.11 -7.44 20.45
CA VAL A 63 -2.19 -6.28 20.34
C VAL A 63 -0.84 -6.61 19.67
N HIS A 64 -0.61 -6.15 18.43
CA HIS A 64 0.67 -6.25 17.76
C HIS A 64 1.53 -5.01 18.04
N GLN A 65 2.84 -5.21 18.13
CA GLN A 65 3.86 -4.24 18.56
C GLN A 65 3.84 -2.93 17.76
N ALA A 66 3.23 -1.87 18.30
CA ALA A 66 3.62 -0.44 18.16
C ALA A 66 2.53 0.57 18.61
N GLY A 67 1.30 0.14 18.94
CA GLY A 67 0.25 1.05 19.39
C GLY A 67 -0.98 0.28 19.84
N LEU A 68 -1.81 0.90 20.66
CA LEU A 68 -3.13 0.33 21.01
C LEU A 68 -3.92 0.18 19.72
N TYR A 69 -4.48 -1.01 19.45
CA TYR A 69 -5.52 -1.16 18.45
C TYR A 69 -6.67 -0.27 18.86
N THR A 70 -6.78 0.85 18.20
CA THR A 70 -8.03 1.55 18.17
C THR A 70 -8.49 1.54 16.73
N ILE A 71 -9.79 1.73 16.58
CA ILE A 71 -10.43 2.36 15.43
C ILE A 71 -9.69 3.64 14.96
N GLU A 72 -8.61 4.07 15.63
CA GLU A 72 -7.73 5.19 15.34
C GLU A 72 -6.40 4.80 14.63
N ALA A 73 -6.05 3.50 14.48
CA ALA A 73 -4.94 3.02 13.62
C ALA A 73 -5.29 3.09 12.12
N THR A 74 -5.84 4.23 11.74
CA THR A 74 -6.65 4.51 10.57
C THR A 74 -5.81 4.91 9.37
N GLU A 75 -6.21 4.41 8.21
CA GLU A 75 -5.80 4.99 6.93
C GLU A 75 -4.28 5.02 6.70
N LYS A 76 -3.57 3.96 7.08
CA LYS A 76 -2.14 3.82 6.76
C LYS A 76 -1.96 3.77 5.25
N PRO A 77 -1.23 4.72 4.62
CA PRO A 77 -1.02 4.73 3.17
C PRO A 77 -0.42 3.41 2.65
N GLU A 78 0.44 2.79 3.45
CA GLU A 78 1.02 1.46 3.20
C GLU A 78 -0.04 0.40 2.83
N MET A 79 -1.23 0.43 3.46
CA MET A 79 -2.30 -0.54 3.19
C MET A 79 -2.87 -0.37 1.78
N SER A 80 -3.09 0.88 1.38
CA SER A 80 -3.48 1.23 0.02
C SER A 80 -2.39 0.79 -0.96
N SER A 81 -1.12 1.04 -0.65
CA SER A 81 0.01 0.65 -1.50
C SER A 81 0.10 -0.86 -1.73
N TYR A 82 -0.12 -1.71 -0.71
CA TYR A 82 -0.16 -3.17 -0.93
C TYR A 82 -1.28 -3.60 -1.87
N ASN A 83 -2.45 -2.99 -1.74
CA ASN A 83 -3.59 -3.32 -2.59
C ASN A 83 -3.34 -2.84 -4.02
N ILE A 84 -2.86 -1.59 -4.19
CA ILE A 84 -2.54 -1.01 -5.49
C ILE A 84 -1.48 -1.87 -6.19
N ILE A 85 -0.34 -2.15 -5.55
CA ILE A 85 0.75 -2.94 -6.15
C ILE A 85 0.27 -4.34 -6.50
N GLY A 86 -0.27 -5.07 -5.53
CA GLY A 86 -0.63 -6.48 -5.74
C GLY A 86 -1.70 -6.69 -6.81
N ILE A 87 -2.65 -5.75 -6.91
CA ILE A 87 -3.71 -5.80 -7.90
C ILE A 87 -3.19 -5.35 -9.27
N LEU A 88 -2.51 -4.21 -9.36
CA LEU A 88 -2.00 -3.74 -10.65
C LEU A 88 -0.92 -4.66 -11.24
N ASP A 89 -0.07 -5.30 -10.43
CA ASP A 89 0.89 -6.30 -10.91
C ASP A 89 0.21 -7.53 -11.52
N SER A 90 -1.00 -7.86 -11.06
CA SER A 90 -1.75 -9.02 -11.55
C SER A 90 -2.41 -8.79 -12.91
N ARG A 91 -2.43 -7.54 -13.43
CA ARG A 91 -3.13 -7.12 -14.66
C ARG A 91 -2.72 -7.84 -15.94
N GLN A 92 -1.52 -8.42 -15.97
CA GLN A 92 -1.05 -9.19 -17.12
C GLN A 92 -1.73 -10.56 -17.23
N THR A 93 -2.40 -11.00 -16.17
CA THR A 93 -2.98 -12.34 -16.06
C THR A 93 -4.46 -12.30 -15.70
N LEU A 94 -4.87 -11.37 -14.83
CA LEU A 94 -6.25 -11.19 -14.41
C LEU A 94 -6.92 -10.08 -15.22
N ASP A 95 -8.20 -10.28 -15.55
CA ASP A 95 -9.06 -9.20 -16.03
C ASP A 95 -9.51 -8.37 -14.82
N LEU A 96 -9.01 -7.15 -14.74
CA LEU A 96 -9.22 -6.26 -13.59
C LEU A 96 -10.30 -5.21 -13.83
N ASP A 97 -10.89 -5.14 -15.03
CA ASP A 97 -11.83 -4.08 -15.43
C ASP A 97 -12.93 -3.81 -14.39
N PRO A 98 -13.55 -4.81 -13.73
CA PRO A 98 -14.57 -4.56 -12.72
C PRO A 98 -14.08 -3.82 -11.47
N TRP A 99 -12.78 -3.88 -11.16
CA TRP A 99 -12.19 -3.33 -9.94
C TRP A 99 -11.26 -2.14 -10.19
N LEU A 100 -11.00 -1.75 -11.45
CA LEU A 100 -10.12 -0.62 -11.76
C LEU A 100 -10.59 0.70 -11.14
N GLY A 101 -11.90 0.96 -11.09
CA GLY A 101 -12.43 2.17 -10.47
C GLY A 101 -12.15 2.27 -8.96
N MET A 102 -12.12 1.12 -8.27
CA MET A 102 -11.73 1.05 -6.85
C MET A 102 -10.23 1.38 -6.70
N ILE A 103 -9.38 0.85 -7.57
CA ILE A 103 -7.93 1.10 -7.53
C ILE A 103 -7.63 2.56 -7.85
N GLU A 104 -8.26 3.12 -8.88
CA GLU A 104 -8.10 4.52 -9.25
C GLU A 104 -8.45 5.45 -8.09
N LYS A 105 -9.57 5.17 -7.40
CA LYS A 105 -9.98 5.91 -6.20
C LYS A 105 -8.96 5.85 -5.07
N ALA A 106 -8.32 4.71 -4.86
CA ALA A 106 -7.24 4.59 -3.88
C ALA A 106 -5.98 5.36 -4.30
N CYS A 107 -5.67 5.40 -5.59
CA CYS A 107 -4.56 6.19 -6.13
C CYS A 107 -4.83 7.69 -5.98
N ASP A 108 -6.07 8.14 -6.24
CA ASP A 108 -6.50 9.52 -6.00
C ASP A 108 -6.35 9.88 -4.50
N TRP A 109 -6.81 9.01 -3.60
CA TRP A 109 -6.62 9.21 -2.16
C TRP A 109 -5.14 9.30 -1.76
N MET A 110 -4.26 8.45 -2.32
CA MET A 110 -2.81 8.51 -2.06
C MET A 110 -2.22 9.86 -2.46
N VAL A 111 -2.67 10.47 -3.56
CA VAL A 111 -2.23 11.83 -3.93
C VAL A 111 -2.69 12.85 -2.89
N ASP A 112 -3.94 12.75 -2.44
CA ASP A 112 -4.55 13.70 -1.51
C ASP A 112 -3.92 13.69 -0.11
N VAL A 113 -3.49 12.51 0.39
CA VAL A 113 -2.89 12.37 1.72
C VAL A 113 -1.36 12.49 1.75
N GLN A 114 -0.71 12.60 0.58
CA GLN A 114 0.73 12.87 0.54
C GLN A 114 1.01 14.26 1.10
N ASP A 115 1.93 14.36 2.04
CA ASP A 115 2.25 15.64 2.64
C ASP A 115 3.13 16.52 1.73
N GLU A 116 3.25 17.79 2.12
CA GLU A 116 4.02 18.80 1.36
C GLU A 116 5.51 18.46 1.22
N GLU A 117 6.06 17.64 2.11
CA GLU A 117 7.45 17.21 2.02
C GLU A 117 7.67 16.06 1.02
N GLY A 118 6.58 15.42 0.57
CA GLY A 118 6.56 14.28 -0.34
C GLY A 118 6.41 12.93 0.33
N ALA A 119 6.23 12.86 1.65
CA ALA A 119 6.03 11.59 2.35
C ALA A 119 4.56 11.22 2.50
N TRP A 120 4.31 9.94 2.77
CA TRP A 120 3.01 9.40 3.14
C TRP A 120 2.99 9.06 4.63
N ARG A 121 2.87 10.10 5.45
CA ARG A 121 2.70 9.96 6.90
C ARG A 121 1.27 9.51 7.22
N PHE A 122 1.06 8.91 8.38
CA PHE A 122 -0.29 8.55 8.81
C PHE A 122 -1.15 9.82 8.92
N PRO A 123 -2.32 9.87 8.25
CA PRO A 123 -3.11 11.08 8.16
C PRO A 123 -3.80 11.49 9.48
N ARG A 124 -3.85 10.61 10.49
CA ARG A 124 -4.42 10.92 11.82
C ARG A 124 -3.35 11.22 12.86
N TYR A 125 -3.58 12.31 13.59
CA TYR A 125 -2.63 13.00 14.49
C TYR A 125 -2.51 12.37 15.90
N ASP A 126 -3.43 11.49 16.28
CA ASP A 126 -3.49 10.84 17.60
C ASP A 126 -2.71 9.52 17.70
N SER A 127 -2.44 8.86 16.56
CA SER A 127 -1.23 8.05 16.47
C SER A 127 -0.04 9.02 16.57
N GLU A 128 0.87 8.82 17.52
CA GLU A 128 2.18 9.47 17.44
C GLU A 128 2.65 9.39 15.97
N PRO A 129 3.27 10.45 15.38
CA PRO A 129 3.64 10.53 13.96
C PRO A 129 4.72 9.50 13.62
N GLN A 130 4.34 8.25 13.74
CA GLN A 130 5.08 7.05 13.50
C GLN A 130 4.87 6.79 12.04
N TRP A 131 5.95 6.94 11.29
CA TRP A 131 5.96 6.40 9.96
C TRP A 131 5.76 4.89 10.06
N GLY A 132 4.86 4.36 9.23
CA GLY A 132 4.77 2.94 8.95
C GLY A 132 5.47 2.70 7.64
N HIS A 133 6.63 2.04 7.70
CA HIS A 133 7.15 1.15 6.66
C HIS A 133 6.85 1.49 5.18
N GLY A 134 7.90 1.88 4.45
CA GLY A 134 8.02 1.61 3.01
C GLY A 134 7.79 2.77 2.04
N ILE A 135 8.61 3.82 2.05
CA ILE A 135 8.44 5.02 1.18
C ILE A 135 8.45 4.60 -0.28
N PHE A 136 9.33 3.65 -0.60
CA PHE A 136 9.41 3.12 -1.94
C PHE A 136 8.29 2.15 -2.30
N GLN A 137 7.57 1.59 -1.31
CA GLN A 137 6.32 0.89 -1.57
C GLN A 137 5.26 1.88 -2.06
N ASP A 138 5.13 3.03 -1.40
CA ASP A 138 4.18 4.07 -1.82
C ASP A 138 4.57 4.67 -3.18
N VAL A 139 5.86 4.92 -3.40
CA VAL A 139 6.38 5.34 -4.71
C VAL A 139 6.05 4.30 -5.78
N LEU A 140 6.29 3.01 -5.53
CA LEU A 140 5.97 1.95 -6.49
C LEU A 140 4.48 1.92 -6.82
N ALA A 141 3.61 2.03 -5.81
CA ALA A 141 2.17 2.10 -6.01
C ALA A 141 1.78 3.25 -6.95
N MET A 142 2.35 4.45 -6.76
CA MET A 142 2.07 5.61 -7.60
C MET A 142 2.65 5.50 -9.02
N LEU A 143 3.81 4.85 -9.19
CA LEU A 143 4.36 4.57 -10.52
C LEU A 143 3.47 3.57 -11.29
N LEU A 144 3.03 2.50 -10.64
CA LEU A 144 2.09 1.53 -11.22
C LEU A 144 0.74 2.19 -11.54
N ALA A 145 0.27 3.11 -10.70
CA ALA A 145 -0.92 3.91 -10.95
C ALA A 145 -0.74 4.77 -12.21
N TYR A 146 0.39 5.48 -12.35
CA TYR A 146 0.69 6.25 -13.54
C TYR A 146 0.70 5.37 -14.80
N MET A 147 1.37 4.21 -14.76
CA MET A 147 1.41 3.27 -15.87
C MET A 147 0.05 2.63 -16.21
N SER A 148 -0.92 2.70 -15.30
CA SER A 148 -2.26 2.10 -15.48
C SER A 148 -3.30 3.13 -15.93
N PHE A 149 -3.26 4.33 -15.38
CA PHE A 149 -4.28 5.37 -15.58
C PHE A 149 -3.78 6.59 -16.36
N ASN A 150 -2.47 6.73 -16.54
CA ASN A 150 -1.82 7.84 -17.25
C ASN A 150 -2.21 9.24 -16.73
N LYS A 151 -2.45 9.37 -15.42
CA LYS A 151 -2.70 10.66 -14.76
C LYS A 151 -1.37 11.28 -14.30
N PRO A 152 -1.00 12.49 -14.77
CA PRO A 152 0.27 13.14 -14.38
C PRO A 152 0.45 13.30 -12.87
N ALA A 153 -0.64 13.56 -12.14
CA ALA A 153 -0.62 13.69 -10.68
C ALA A 153 -0.01 12.47 -9.96
N TYR A 154 -0.15 11.26 -10.53
CA TYR A 154 0.43 10.05 -9.95
C TYR A 154 1.95 10.00 -10.11
N LEU A 155 2.46 10.40 -11.27
CA LEU A 155 3.90 10.49 -11.50
C LEU A 155 4.53 11.61 -10.65
N GLU A 156 3.89 12.78 -10.59
CA GLU A 156 4.34 13.88 -9.74
C GLU A 156 4.38 13.48 -8.25
N SER A 157 3.38 12.71 -7.81
CA SER A 157 3.33 12.18 -6.45
C SER A 157 4.47 11.17 -6.17
N ALA A 158 4.76 10.28 -7.12
CA ALA A 158 5.91 9.38 -7.04
C ALA A 158 7.24 10.14 -6.96
N ASP A 159 7.42 11.17 -7.80
CA ASP A 159 8.64 11.99 -7.84
C ASP A 159 8.90 12.73 -6.52
N ARG A 160 7.85 13.25 -5.89
CA ARG A 160 7.96 13.85 -4.55
C ARG A 160 8.40 12.83 -3.49
N GLY A 161 7.90 11.60 -3.58
CA GLY A 161 8.30 10.50 -2.69
C GLY A 161 9.77 10.10 -2.84
N VAL A 162 10.26 10.01 -4.08
CA VAL A 162 11.68 9.77 -4.38
C VAL A 162 12.54 10.91 -3.83
N ALA A 163 12.20 12.16 -4.12
CA ALA A 163 12.95 13.32 -3.65
C ALA A 163 13.01 13.40 -2.12
N TRP A 164 11.92 13.03 -1.43
CA TRP A 164 11.93 12.90 0.02
C TRP A 164 12.92 11.81 0.47
N ALA A 165 12.86 10.62 -0.12
CA ALA A 165 13.71 9.48 0.26
C ALA A 165 15.21 9.78 0.07
N GLU A 166 15.57 10.43 -1.04
CA GLU A 166 16.95 10.87 -1.31
C GLU A 166 17.43 11.87 -0.27
N ARG A 167 16.61 12.88 0.06
CA ARG A 167 16.95 13.87 1.10
C ARG A 167 17.21 13.21 2.46
N ILE A 168 16.38 12.24 2.84
CA ILE A 168 16.54 11.49 4.10
C ILE A 168 17.81 10.64 4.09
N TRP A 169 18.07 9.96 2.97
CA TRP A 169 19.29 9.19 2.78
C TRP A 169 20.55 10.06 2.89
N ASP A 170 20.57 11.23 2.23
CA ASP A 170 21.71 12.15 2.29
C ASP A 170 21.97 12.68 3.71
N GLN A 171 20.92 12.86 4.52
CA GLN A 171 21.01 13.35 5.88
C GLN A 171 21.45 12.28 6.90
N HIS A 172 21.04 11.04 6.70
CA HIS A 172 21.15 10.00 7.73
C HIS A 172 21.96 8.75 7.31
N GLY A 173 22.16 8.54 6.01
CA GLY A 173 22.79 7.35 5.44
C GLY A 173 21.87 6.12 5.37
N TYR A 174 20.61 6.27 5.75
CA TYR A 174 19.56 5.24 5.69
C TYR A 174 18.18 5.89 5.69
N ILE A 175 17.14 5.11 5.34
CA ILE A 175 15.73 5.53 5.45
C ILE A 175 15.11 4.83 6.68
N PRO A 176 14.75 5.57 7.75
CA PRO A 176 14.24 4.98 8.99
C PRO A 176 12.85 4.37 8.78
N SER A 177 12.50 3.25 9.43
CA SER A 177 11.13 2.69 9.40
C SER A 177 10.08 3.48 10.19
N VAL A 178 10.52 4.40 11.05
CA VAL A 178 9.65 5.29 11.85
C VAL A 178 10.29 6.68 11.92
N THR A 179 9.59 7.74 11.55
CA THR A 179 10.02 9.13 11.76
C THR A 179 9.56 9.66 13.13
N HIS A 180 10.15 10.76 13.61
CA HIS A 180 9.75 11.47 14.85
C HIS A 180 9.85 10.71 16.20
N VAL A 181 10.40 9.49 16.24
CA VAL A 181 10.71 8.77 17.50
C VAL A 181 12.20 8.87 17.82
N THR A 182 12.54 9.38 19.01
CA THR A 182 13.93 9.40 19.55
C THR A 182 14.14 8.21 20.49
N PRO A 183 15.26 7.46 20.45
CA PRO A 183 16.29 7.47 19.42
C PRO A 183 15.78 6.71 18.20
N HIS A 184 16.24 7.08 17.00
CA HIS A 184 16.09 6.27 15.79
C HIS A 184 16.54 4.85 16.11
N ARG A 185 15.62 3.96 16.49
CA ARG A 185 15.95 2.55 16.54
C ARG A 185 16.25 2.22 15.10
N TYR A 186 17.45 1.69 14.85
CA TYR A 186 17.86 1.08 13.60
C TYR A 186 16.89 -0.05 13.26
N LEU A 187 15.72 0.33 12.78
CA LEU A 187 14.74 -0.53 12.17
C LEU A 187 14.75 -0.03 10.73
N GLU A 188 15.73 -0.53 9.99
CA GLU A 188 15.65 -0.49 8.54
C GLU A 188 14.62 -1.53 8.13
N ALA A 189 13.59 -1.11 7.41
CA ALA A 189 12.64 -2.04 6.84
C ALA A 189 13.24 -2.57 5.54
N SER A 190 13.58 -3.86 5.47
CA SER A 190 14.05 -4.52 4.24
C SER A 190 13.10 -4.31 3.06
N LEU A 191 11.80 -4.14 3.34
CA LEU A 191 10.77 -3.80 2.36
C LEU A 191 11.03 -2.46 1.67
N THR A 192 11.51 -1.44 2.38
CA THR A 192 11.86 -0.14 1.77
C THR A 192 12.88 -0.32 0.65
N TYR A 193 13.92 -1.13 0.86
CA TYR A 193 14.95 -1.34 -0.15
C TYR A 193 14.50 -2.29 -1.26
N PHE A 194 13.71 -3.32 -0.92
CA PHE A 194 13.13 -4.23 -1.92
C PHE A 194 12.29 -3.46 -2.95
N TYR A 195 11.32 -2.66 -2.48
CA TYR A 195 10.51 -1.82 -3.36
C TYR A 195 11.31 -0.68 -3.98
N GLY A 196 12.36 -0.20 -3.31
CA GLY A 196 13.22 0.87 -3.84
C GLY A 196 13.93 0.49 -5.13
N ILE A 197 14.45 -0.75 -5.21
CA ILE A 197 15.08 -1.23 -6.45
C ILE A 197 14.07 -1.23 -7.60
N GLU A 198 12.87 -1.74 -7.36
CA GLU A 198 11.82 -1.83 -8.37
C GLU A 198 11.31 -0.44 -8.80
N ALA A 199 10.95 0.40 -7.83
CA ALA A 199 10.47 1.75 -8.06
C ALA A 199 11.47 2.61 -8.85
N LEU A 200 12.75 2.61 -8.44
CA LEU A 200 13.78 3.40 -9.12
C LEU A 200 14.08 2.87 -10.53
N SER A 201 13.97 1.55 -10.73
CA SER A 201 14.14 0.95 -12.06
C SER A 201 13.02 1.41 -13.00
N ILE A 202 11.75 1.27 -12.59
CA ILE A 202 10.59 1.74 -13.36
C ILE A 202 10.73 3.24 -13.64
N ARG A 203 11.07 4.03 -12.62
CA ARG A 203 11.19 5.49 -12.77
C ARG A 203 12.25 5.89 -13.79
N SER A 204 13.34 5.14 -13.91
CA SER A 204 14.41 5.41 -14.87
C SER A 204 14.00 5.16 -16.34
N GLU A 205 12.94 4.39 -16.56
CA GLU A 205 12.40 4.07 -17.89
C GLU A 205 11.28 5.03 -18.35
N LEU A 206 10.74 5.83 -17.42
CA LEU A 206 9.67 6.82 -17.65
C LEU A 206 10.23 8.24 -17.89
#